data_AF-A0A950ZK87-F1
#
_entry.id   AF-A0A950ZK87-F1
#
_cell.length_a   1.000
_cell.length_b   1.000
_cell.length_c   1.000
_cell.angle_alpha   90.00
_cell.angle_beta   90.00
_cell.angle_gamma   90.00
#
_symmetry.space_group_name_H-M   'P 1'
#
loop_
_entity.id
_entity.type
_entity.pdbx_description
1 polymer ?
#
loop_
_entity_poly.entity_id
_entity_poly.type
_entity_poly.pdbx_seq_one_letter_code
_entity_poly.pdbx_strand_id
1 'polypeptide(L)'
;MKRVDVTLFTRAGCSLCEKAKAAIRASGVAVRIAEVDIDGDPELRLRYTDDVPVIRIDGRDVFRHAVDPERFRAYVDGEREGHPMNTLASEKCVPCRGGVPPLAGEELASLTRELGGDWKVVDGHHLEKEFRFPDFAQALAFTNRVGAVAEDEGHHPDILLAWGKVRVTTWTHKIDGLTRSDFVLAAKIDALTNSRTP
;
A
#
# COMPACT_ATOMS: atom_id res chain seq x y z
N MET A 1 8.37 -1.12 30.51
CA MET A 1 8.24 -1.28 29.05
C MET A 1 6.81 -1.65 28.70
N LYS A 2 6.19 -0.92 27.76
CA LYS A 2 4.90 -1.26 27.19
C LYS A 2 5.09 -2.53 26.35
N ARG A 3 4.31 -3.57 26.60
CA ARG A 3 4.33 -4.82 25.84
C ARG A 3 3.28 -4.72 24.74
N VAL A 4 3.64 -5.08 23.51
CA VAL A 4 2.71 -5.03 22.36
C VAL A 4 2.34 -6.44 21.93
N ASP A 5 1.05 -6.64 21.71
CA ASP A 5 0.50 -7.88 21.15
C ASP A 5 0.51 -7.79 19.61
N VAL A 6 1.06 -8.82 18.99
CA VAL A 6 1.26 -8.91 17.54
C VAL A 6 0.66 -10.21 17.05
N THR A 7 -0.16 -10.17 16.01
CA THR A 7 -0.59 -11.37 15.29
C THR A 7 0.29 -11.55 14.05
N LEU A 8 0.92 -12.71 13.93
CA LEU A 8 1.69 -13.10 12.75
C LEU A 8 0.90 -14.15 11.97
N PHE A 9 0.33 -13.76 10.84
CA PHE A 9 -0.26 -14.68 9.89
C PHE A 9 0.86 -15.39 9.13
N THR A 10 0.90 -16.70 9.26
CA THR A 10 1.95 -17.59 8.75
C THR A 10 1.35 -18.67 7.88
N ARG A 11 2.20 -19.49 7.27
CA ARG A 11 1.81 -20.71 6.56
C ARG A 11 2.87 -21.80 6.74
N ALA A 12 2.49 -23.05 6.52
CA ALA A 12 3.41 -24.19 6.65
C ALA A 12 4.65 -24.02 5.74
N GLY A 13 5.84 -24.24 6.30
CA GLY A 13 7.11 -24.18 5.56
C GLY A 13 7.58 -22.77 5.15
N CYS A 14 7.00 -21.71 5.71
CA CYS A 14 7.31 -20.33 5.34
C CYS A 14 8.66 -19.83 5.91
N SER A 15 9.70 -19.82 5.08
CA SER A 15 11.02 -19.26 5.47
C SER A 15 10.98 -17.74 5.75
N LEU A 16 10.10 -17.01 5.07
CA LEU A 16 9.89 -15.57 5.30
C LEU A 16 9.29 -15.30 6.69
N CYS A 17 8.46 -16.21 7.21
CA CYS A 17 7.83 -16.08 8.51
C CYS A 17 8.87 -16.22 9.64
N GLU A 18 9.86 -17.09 9.47
CA GLU A 18 11.01 -17.18 10.38
C GLU A 18 11.87 -15.90 10.33
N LYS A 19 12.11 -15.35 9.14
CA LYS A 19 12.82 -14.06 8.98
C LYS A 19 12.06 -12.91 9.65
N ALA A 20 10.75 -12.85 9.48
CA ALA A 20 9.89 -11.85 10.12
C ALA A 20 9.98 -11.95 11.65
N LYS A 21 9.91 -13.16 12.23
CA LYS A 21 10.09 -13.37 13.67
C LYS A 21 11.47 -12.93 14.16
N ALA A 22 12.53 -13.23 13.40
CA ALA A 22 13.88 -12.79 13.73
C ALA A 22 14.00 -11.26 13.72
N ALA A 23 13.44 -10.60 12.72
CA ALA A 23 13.45 -9.15 12.60
C ALA A 23 12.66 -8.46 13.73
N ILE A 24 11.48 -8.97 14.10
CA ILE A 24 10.73 -8.46 15.25
C ILE A 24 11.56 -8.59 16.54
N ARG A 25 12.23 -9.73 16.76
CA ARG A 25 13.10 -9.90 17.95
C ARG A 25 14.28 -8.93 17.93
N ALA A 26 14.86 -8.68 16.76
CA ALA A 26 15.97 -7.76 16.57
C ALA A 26 15.58 -6.29 16.81
N SER A 27 14.29 -5.94 16.76
CA SER A 27 13.80 -4.57 17.03
C SER A 27 14.06 -4.10 18.46
N GLY A 28 14.30 -5.01 19.41
CA GLY A 28 14.48 -4.69 20.83
C GLY A 28 13.18 -4.33 21.57
N VAL A 29 12.03 -4.36 20.89
CA VAL A 29 10.71 -4.12 21.47
C VAL A 29 10.21 -5.36 22.22
N ALA A 30 9.64 -5.16 23.40
CA ALA A 30 8.96 -6.22 24.14
C ALA A 30 7.62 -6.58 23.47
N VAL A 31 7.61 -7.66 22.69
CA VAL A 31 6.43 -8.15 21.96
C VAL A 31 5.93 -9.50 22.48
N ARG A 32 4.63 -9.74 22.33
CA ARG A 32 4.02 -11.07 22.37
C ARG A 32 3.51 -11.39 20.97
N ILE A 33 4.01 -12.47 20.37
CA ILE A 33 3.60 -12.91 19.04
C ILE A 33 2.58 -14.04 19.18
N ALA A 34 1.41 -13.87 18.59
CA ALA A 34 0.42 -14.91 18.36
C ALA A 34 0.50 -15.33 16.88
N GLU A 35 0.92 -16.56 16.62
CA GLU A 35 0.98 -17.09 15.25
C GLU A 35 -0.37 -17.67 14.84
N VAL A 36 -0.81 -17.37 13.61
CA VAL A 36 -2.06 -17.89 13.03
C VAL A 36 -1.73 -18.48 11.67
N ASP A 37 -1.95 -19.78 11.50
CA ASP A 37 -1.76 -20.45 10.21
C ASP A 37 -2.95 -20.16 9.29
N ILE A 38 -2.69 -19.49 8.17
CA ILE A 38 -3.73 -19.14 7.21
C ILE A 38 -4.26 -20.36 6.45
N ASP A 39 -3.49 -21.44 6.35
CA ASP A 39 -3.90 -22.63 5.60
C ASP A 39 -5.01 -23.41 6.34
N GLY A 40 -5.20 -23.14 7.64
CA GLY A 40 -6.28 -23.70 8.47
C GLY A 40 -7.62 -22.95 8.39
N ASP A 41 -7.68 -21.80 7.72
CA ASP A 41 -8.87 -20.94 7.65
C ASP A 41 -9.12 -20.47 6.20
N PRO A 42 -10.24 -20.86 5.56
CA PRO A 42 -10.53 -20.47 4.17
C PRO A 42 -10.61 -18.96 3.91
N GLU A 43 -11.10 -18.17 4.87
CA GLU A 43 -11.20 -16.71 4.72
C GLU A 43 -9.81 -16.07 4.80
N LEU A 44 -8.99 -16.51 5.75
CA LEU A 44 -7.61 -16.03 5.86
C LEU A 44 -6.77 -16.46 4.66
N ARG A 45 -6.97 -17.67 4.14
CA ARG A 45 -6.29 -18.15 2.95
C ARG A 45 -6.63 -17.29 1.73
N LEU A 46 -7.91 -17.00 1.51
CA LEU A 46 -8.34 -16.09 0.43
C LEU A 46 -7.70 -14.71 0.56
N ARG A 47 -7.58 -14.20 1.79
CA ARG A 47 -7.08 -12.86 2.05
C ARG A 47 -5.55 -12.72 2.00
N TYR A 48 -4.80 -13.77 2.36
CA TYR A 48 -3.37 -13.64 2.66
C TYR A 48 -2.45 -14.58 1.89
N THR A 49 -2.95 -15.45 1.01
CA THR A 49 -2.12 -16.44 0.29
C THR A 49 -0.83 -15.85 -0.30
N ASP A 50 -0.92 -14.67 -0.93
CA ASP A 50 0.22 -14.02 -1.60
C ASP A 50 0.97 -13.01 -0.71
N ASP A 51 0.51 -12.81 0.52
CA ASP A 51 0.99 -11.75 1.42
C ASP A 51 1.73 -12.26 2.67
N VAL A 52 1.68 -13.57 2.95
CA VAL A 52 2.34 -14.17 4.10
C VAL A 52 3.87 -14.00 4.04
N PRO A 53 4.53 -13.58 5.14
CA PRO A 53 3.98 -13.26 6.47
C PRO A 53 3.24 -11.92 6.51
N VAL A 54 2.10 -11.87 7.20
CA VAL A 54 1.40 -10.62 7.53
C VAL A 54 1.45 -10.36 9.03
N ILE A 55 1.85 -9.16 9.42
CA ILE A 55 1.88 -8.73 10.81
C ILE A 55 0.74 -7.78 11.07
N ARG A 56 -0.06 -8.11 12.08
CA ARG A 56 -1.13 -7.25 12.59
C ARG A 56 -0.83 -6.75 13.99
N ILE A 57 -1.00 -5.45 14.17
CA ILE A 57 -0.86 -4.74 15.46
C ILE A 57 -2.08 -3.85 15.61
N ASP A 58 -2.70 -3.86 16.79
CA ASP A 58 -3.91 -3.06 17.09
C ASP A 58 -5.02 -3.19 16.02
N GLY A 59 -5.22 -4.40 15.50
CA GLY A 59 -6.25 -4.72 14.50
C GLY A 59 -5.90 -4.33 13.05
N ARG A 60 -4.73 -3.75 12.79
CA ARG A 60 -4.29 -3.31 11.46
C ARG A 60 -3.18 -4.18 10.90
N ASP A 61 -3.24 -4.54 9.63
CA ASP A 61 -2.16 -5.24 8.92
C ASP A 61 -1.07 -4.21 8.58
N VAL A 62 0.09 -4.32 9.23
CA VAL A 62 1.14 -3.29 9.24
C VAL A 62 2.35 -3.65 8.39
N PHE A 63 2.71 -4.94 8.36
CA PHE A 63 3.82 -5.45 7.56
C PHE A 63 3.33 -6.67 6.77
N ARG A 64 3.84 -6.81 5.54
CA ARG A 64 3.60 -7.95 4.65
C ARG A 64 4.94 -8.36 4.04
N HIS A 65 5.13 -9.66 3.78
CA HIS A 65 6.31 -10.27 3.15
C HIS A 65 7.61 -10.21 3.97
N ALA A 66 7.94 -9.07 4.55
CA ALA A 66 9.14 -8.85 5.36
C ALA A 66 8.93 -7.76 6.42
N VAL A 67 9.89 -7.71 7.35
CA VAL A 67 9.88 -6.78 8.47
C VAL A 67 11.26 -6.17 8.58
N ASP A 68 11.31 -4.85 8.56
CA ASP A 68 12.50 -4.11 8.94
C ASP A 68 12.47 -3.86 10.47
N PRO A 69 13.51 -4.24 11.24
CA PRO A 69 13.52 -4.11 12.70
C PRO A 69 13.39 -2.66 13.20
N GLU A 70 14.01 -1.70 12.52
CA GLU A 70 13.99 -0.29 12.92
C GLU A 70 12.61 0.30 12.69
N ARG A 71 12.01 0.02 11.54
CA ARG A 71 10.63 0.43 11.22
C ARG A 71 9.61 -0.22 12.15
N PHE A 72 9.80 -1.49 12.51
CA PHE A 72 8.95 -2.16 13.48
C PHE A 72 9.00 -1.46 14.84
N ARG A 73 10.21 -1.12 15.30
CA ARG A 73 10.42 -0.37 16.54
C ARG A 73 9.75 1.00 16.51
N ALA A 74 10.00 1.78 15.47
CA ALA A 74 9.40 3.11 15.29
C ALA A 74 7.85 3.03 15.31
N TYR A 75 7.27 2.05 14.63
CA TYR A 75 5.81 1.85 14.65
C TYR A 75 5.27 1.60 16.07
N VAL A 76 5.96 0.78 16.86
CA VAL A 76 5.54 0.42 18.23
C VAL A 76 5.76 1.56 19.23
N ASP A 77 6.89 2.24 19.15
CA ASP A 77 7.26 3.32 20.08
C ASP A 77 6.39 4.57 19.88
N GLY A 78 5.55 4.60 18.83
CA GLY A 78 4.72 5.75 18.49
C GLY A 78 5.54 6.93 17.96
N GLU A 79 6.86 6.75 17.87
CA GLU A 79 7.78 7.54 17.08
C GLU A 79 7.45 7.27 15.62
N ARG A 80 6.45 8.01 15.12
CA ARG A 80 6.22 8.11 13.69
C ARG A 80 7.39 8.85 13.05
N GLU A 81 8.58 8.25 12.99
CA GLU A 81 9.46 8.46 11.86
C GLU A 81 9.00 7.52 10.74
N GLY A 82 7.84 7.87 10.23
CA GLY A 82 7.31 7.40 8.97
C GLY A 82 6.71 8.63 8.34
N HIS A 83 7.28 9.03 7.21
CA HIS A 83 6.69 9.88 6.17
C HIS A 83 5.19 10.12 6.42
N PRO A 84 4.71 11.39 6.46
CA PRO A 84 3.31 11.67 6.75
C PRO A 84 2.46 10.72 5.92
N MET A 85 1.76 9.81 6.61
CA MET A 85 0.77 8.95 5.96
C MET A 85 -0.14 9.91 5.25
N ASN A 86 -0.04 9.94 3.92
CA ASN A 86 -0.86 10.80 3.11
C ASN A 86 -2.30 10.48 3.48
N THR A 87 -3.02 11.46 4.02
CA THR A 87 -4.38 11.31 4.52
C THR A 87 -5.30 10.77 3.43
N LEU A 88 -5.02 11.09 2.17
CA LEU A 88 -5.69 10.54 0.98
C LEU A 88 -5.68 9.01 0.95
N ALA A 89 -4.61 8.34 1.40
CA ALA A 89 -4.54 6.87 1.38
C ALA A 89 -5.55 6.21 2.33
N SER A 90 -6.04 6.95 3.33
CA SER A 90 -7.05 6.48 4.29
C SER A 90 -8.50 6.77 3.87
N GLU A 91 -8.69 7.54 2.81
CA GLU A 91 -10.02 7.87 2.28
C GLU A 91 -10.57 6.75 1.38
N LYS A 92 -11.84 6.86 1.00
CA LYS A 92 -12.47 5.99 0.00
C LYS A 92 -12.74 6.77 -1.28
N CYS A 93 -12.50 6.14 -2.42
CA CYS A 93 -12.92 6.69 -3.70
C CYS A 93 -14.43 6.88 -3.72
N VAL A 94 -14.87 8.05 -4.16
CA VAL A 94 -16.29 8.37 -4.32
C VAL A 94 -16.64 8.27 -5.80
N PRO A 95 -17.63 7.43 -6.19
CA PRO A 95 -18.04 7.32 -7.58
C PRO A 95 -18.50 8.66 -8.14
N CYS A 96 -17.91 9.06 -9.27
CA CYS A 96 -18.30 10.30 -9.93
C CYS A 96 -19.70 10.18 -10.58
N ARG A 97 -20.61 11.09 -10.24
CA ARG A 97 -21.95 11.17 -10.87
C ARG A 97 -21.96 11.92 -12.19
N GLY A 98 -20.86 12.57 -12.58
CA GLY A 98 -20.76 13.44 -13.75
C GLY A 98 -21.35 14.83 -13.48
N GLY A 99 -21.20 15.75 -14.43
CA GLY A 99 -21.75 17.11 -14.34
C GLY A 99 -20.98 18.05 -13.39
N VAL A 100 -19.79 17.65 -12.95
CA VAL A 100 -18.86 18.49 -12.19
C VAL A 100 -17.62 18.75 -13.04
N PRO A 101 -17.03 19.96 -12.99
CA PRO A 101 -15.80 20.25 -13.70
C PRO A 101 -14.63 19.45 -13.08
N PRO A 102 -13.60 19.11 -13.88
CA PRO A 102 -12.35 18.57 -13.35
C PRO A 102 -11.67 19.52 -12.36
N LEU A 103 -10.86 18.95 -11.47
CA LEU A 103 -10.01 19.71 -10.56
C LEU A 103 -9.07 20.64 -11.34
N ALA A 104 -8.94 21.88 -10.86
CA ALA A 104 -8.07 22.89 -11.43
C ALA A 104 -7.59 23.88 -10.36
N GLY A 105 -6.61 24.72 -10.72
CA GLY A 105 -6.15 25.82 -9.89
C GLY A 105 -5.60 25.37 -8.53
N GLU A 106 -5.97 26.09 -7.46
CA GLU A 106 -5.42 25.86 -6.12
C GLU A 106 -5.85 24.52 -5.52
N GLU A 107 -7.05 24.01 -5.85
CA GLU A 107 -7.50 22.71 -5.34
C GLU A 107 -6.64 21.57 -5.89
N LEU A 108 -6.35 21.61 -7.20
CA LEU A 108 -5.44 20.68 -7.85
C LEU A 108 -4.01 20.80 -7.28
N ALA A 109 -3.51 22.02 -7.08
CA ALA A 109 -2.19 22.26 -6.51
C ALA A 109 -2.09 21.76 -5.05
N SER A 110 -3.14 21.97 -4.24
CA SER A 110 -3.21 21.49 -2.86
C SER A 110 -3.18 19.96 -2.81
N LEU A 111 -4.02 19.30 -3.60
CA LEU A 111 -4.07 17.83 -3.68
C LEU A 111 -2.76 17.23 -4.19
N THR A 112 -2.09 17.91 -5.13
CA THR A 112 -0.77 17.48 -5.62
C THR A 112 0.29 17.57 -4.53
N ARG A 113 0.27 18.64 -3.71
CA ARG A 113 1.17 18.78 -2.55
C ARG A 113 0.88 17.75 -1.46
N GLU A 114 -0.39 17.47 -1.20
CA GLU A 114 -0.81 16.44 -0.24
C GLU A 114 -0.43 15.04 -0.72
N LEU A 115 -0.60 14.76 -2.02
CA LEU A 115 -0.23 13.49 -2.64
C LEU A 115 1.27 13.22 -2.51
N GLY A 116 2.09 14.22 -2.87
CA GLY A 116 3.54 14.11 -2.84
C GLY A 116 4.07 12.96 -3.72
N GLY A 117 5.30 12.54 -3.42
CA GLY A 117 6.01 11.52 -4.18
C GLY A 117 6.30 11.93 -5.63
N ASP A 118 6.59 10.95 -6.48
CA ASP A 118 6.93 11.17 -7.90
C ASP A 118 5.71 11.16 -8.84
N TRP A 119 4.49 11.39 -8.31
CA TRP A 119 3.29 11.53 -9.13
C TRP A 119 3.30 12.84 -9.90
N LYS A 120 3.02 12.77 -11.19
CA LYS A 120 2.97 13.94 -12.08
C LYS A 120 1.53 14.19 -12.51
N VAL A 121 1.11 15.45 -12.40
CA VAL A 121 -0.08 15.94 -13.11
C VAL A 121 0.33 16.26 -14.54
N VAL A 122 -0.17 15.51 -15.50
CA VAL A 122 0.13 15.69 -16.93
C VAL A 122 -0.96 16.53 -17.56
N ASP A 123 -0.57 17.69 -18.10
CA ASP A 123 -1.43 18.66 -18.79
C ASP A 123 -2.69 19.08 -18.00
N GLY A 124 -2.65 18.98 -16.66
CA GLY A 124 -3.82 19.23 -15.80
C GLY A 124 -4.93 18.17 -15.90
N HIS A 125 -4.71 17.08 -16.65
CA HIS A 125 -5.75 16.12 -17.01
C HIS A 125 -5.71 14.81 -16.22
N HIS A 126 -4.52 14.28 -15.96
CA HIS A 126 -4.37 12.96 -15.33
C HIS A 126 -3.13 12.88 -14.45
N LEU A 127 -3.10 11.90 -13.55
CA LEU A 127 -1.94 11.56 -12.75
C LEU A 127 -1.16 10.42 -13.41
N GLU A 128 0.18 10.53 -13.44
CA GLU A 128 1.07 9.48 -13.92
C GLU A 128 2.24 9.25 -12.94
N LYS A 129 2.58 7.99 -12.68
CA LYS A 129 3.81 7.60 -11.99
C LYS A 129 4.39 6.30 -12.54
N GLU A 130 5.72 6.25 -12.60
CA GLU A 130 6.50 5.06 -12.97
C GLU A 130 7.12 4.43 -11.72
N PHE A 131 6.86 3.13 -11.52
CA PHE A 131 7.45 2.29 -10.49
C PHE A 131 8.46 1.33 -11.12
N ARG A 132 9.63 1.18 -10.48
CA ARG A 132 10.73 0.34 -10.98
C ARG A 132 10.98 -0.85 -10.07
N PHE A 133 11.27 -1.99 -10.70
CA PHE A 133 11.48 -3.29 -10.07
C PHE A 133 12.69 -4.01 -10.71
N PRO A 134 13.35 -4.93 -9.99
CA PRO A 134 14.50 -5.67 -10.53
C PRO A 134 14.18 -6.58 -11.72
N ASP A 135 12.95 -7.11 -11.80
CA ASP A 135 12.53 -8.09 -12.79
C ASP A 135 11.03 -7.97 -13.14
N PHE A 136 10.59 -8.74 -14.13
CA PHE A 136 9.19 -8.76 -14.57
C PHE A 136 8.24 -9.38 -13.53
N ALA A 137 8.70 -10.37 -12.76
CA ALA A 137 7.85 -11.06 -11.78
C ALA A 137 7.43 -10.12 -10.64
N GLN A 138 8.36 -9.32 -10.13
CA GLN A 138 8.09 -8.30 -9.11
C GLN A 138 7.21 -7.16 -9.65
N ALA A 139 7.42 -6.75 -10.91
CA ALA A 139 6.56 -5.77 -11.57
C ALA A 139 5.12 -6.30 -11.74
N LEU A 140 4.95 -7.56 -12.14
CA LEU A 140 3.65 -8.22 -12.23
C LEU A 140 2.98 -8.35 -10.85
N ALA A 141 3.73 -8.75 -9.82
CA ALA A 141 3.21 -8.83 -8.46
C ALA A 141 2.74 -7.47 -7.91
N PHE A 142 3.46 -6.39 -8.23
CA PHE A 142 2.99 -5.04 -7.94
C PHE A 142 1.72 -4.68 -8.72
N THR A 143 1.67 -4.99 -10.02
CA THR A 143 0.50 -4.76 -10.87
C THR A 143 -0.75 -5.44 -10.31
N ASN A 144 -0.65 -6.68 -9.86
CA ASN A 144 -1.77 -7.40 -9.25
C ASN A 144 -2.28 -6.74 -7.97
N ARG A 145 -1.37 -6.22 -7.12
CA ARG A 145 -1.74 -5.46 -5.92
C ARG A 145 -2.42 -4.14 -6.24
N VAL A 146 -1.96 -3.44 -7.29
CA VAL A 146 -2.64 -2.23 -7.80
C VAL A 146 -4.05 -2.58 -8.28
N GLY A 147 -4.20 -3.68 -9.03
CA GLY A 147 -5.51 -4.17 -9.47
C GLY A 147 -6.46 -4.46 -8.29
N ALA A 148 -5.97 -5.11 -7.24
CA ALA A 148 -6.77 -5.39 -6.04
C ALA A 148 -7.24 -4.09 -5.33
N VAL A 149 -6.38 -3.08 -5.24
CA VAL A 149 -6.75 -1.77 -4.71
C VAL A 149 -7.78 -1.08 -5.61
N ALA A 150 -7.59 -1.12 -6.92
CA ALA A 150 -8.52 -0.52 -7.88
C ALA A 150 -9.93 -1.12 -7.77
N GLU A 151 -10.03 -2.44 -7.64
CA GLU A 151 -11.32 -3.12 -7.44
C GLU A 151 -11.98 -2.78 -6.10
N ASP A 152 -11.22 -2.76 -4.99
CA ASP A 152 -11.75 -2.38 -3.66
C ASP A 152 -12.23 -0.93 -3.59
N GLU A 153 -11.66 -0.06 -4.41
CA GLU A 153 -12.03 1.36 -4.51
C GLU A 153 -13.08 1.62 -5.60
N GLY A 154 -13.35 0.65 -6.49
CA GLY A 154 -14.23 0.85 -7.65
C GLY A 154 -13.76 1.98 -8.57
N HIS A 155 -12.45 2.20 -8.64
CA HIS A 155 -11.81 3.25 -9.44
C HIS A 155 -10.58 2.67 -10.12
N HIS A 156 -10.61 2.58 -11.45
CA HIS A 156 -9.66 1.78 -12.21
C HIS A 156 -8.65 2.67 -12.93
N PRO A 157 -7.33 2.49 -12.68
CA PRO A 157 -6.30 3.17 -13.44
C PRO A 157 -5.95 2.39 -14.71
N ASP A 158 -5.34 3.08 -15.67
CA ASP A 158 -4.60 2.45 -16.75
C ASP A 158 -3.23 1.99 -16.23
N ILE A 159 -2.88 0.74 -16.52
CA ILE A 159 -1.62 0.13 -16.07
C ILE A 159 -0.83 -0.39 -17.25
N LEU A 160 0.40 0.11 -17.40
CA LEU A 160 1.38 -0.43 -18.33
C LEU A 160 2.43 -1.24 -17.56
N LEU A 161 2.41 -2.56 -17.77
CA LEU A 161 3.42 -3.49 -17.27
C LEU A 161 4.50 -3.75 -18.33
N ALA A 162 5.77 -3.60 -17.95
CA ALA A 162 6.94 -3.94 -18.76
C ALA A 162 8.05 -4.56 -17.88
N TRP A 163 9.13 -5.04 -18.49
CA TRP A 163 10.27 -5.61 -17.74
C TRP A 163 10.81 -4.62 -16.70
N GLY A 164 10.75 -4.98 -15.42
CA GLY A 164 11.23 -4.16 -14.31
C GLY A 164 10.48 -2.83 -14.13
N LYS A 165 9.29 -2.67 -14.71
CA LYS A 165 8.58 -1.39 -14.73
C LYS A 165 7.06 -1.56 -14.68
N VAL A 166 6.41 -0.72 -13.88
CA VAL A 166 4.95 -0.51 -13.92
C VAL A 166 4.69 0.98 -14.00
N ARG A 167 3.98 1.43 -15.03
CA ARG A 167 3.48 2.80 -15.11
C ARG A 167 1.99 2.81 -14.84
N VAL A 168 1.56 3.65 -13.91
CA VAL A 168 0.16 3.83 -13.55
C VAL A 168 -0.28 5.21 -14.00
N THR A 169 -1.39 5.26 -14.70
CA THR A 169 -2.05 6.48 -15.18
C THR A 169 -3.49 6.48 -14.67
N THR A 170 -3.95 7.55 -14.03
CA THR A 170 -5.33 7.60 -13.49
C THR A 170 -5.99 8.96 -13.69
N TRP A 171 -7.25 8.90 -14.09
CA TRP A 171 -8.18 10.02 -14.21
C TRP A 171 -9.61 9.48 -14.17
N THR A 172 -10.58 10.36 -13.97
CA THR A 172 -11.99 10.00 -13.96
C THR A 172 -12.58 10.11 -15.37
N HIS A 173 -12.69 8.99 -16.09
CA HIS A 173 -13.22 8.93 -17.47
C HIS A 173 -14.54 9.67 -17.68
N LYS A 174 -15.45 9.63 -16.69
CA LYS A 174 -16.79 10.19 -16.82
C LYS A 174 -16.82 11.72 -17.01
N ILE A 175 -15.79 12.42 -16.51
CA ILE A 175 -15.66 13.87 -16.67
C ILE A 175 -14.45 14.28 -17.50
N ASP A 176 -13.73 13.29 -18.05
CA ASP A 176 -12.50 13.49 -18.81
C ASP A 176 -11.49 14.39 -18.07
N GLY A 177 -11.17 14.01 -16.82
CA GLY A 177 -10.20 14.75 -16.02
C GLY A 177 -10.11 14.27 -14.57
N LEU A 178 -9.40 15.05 -13.76
CA LEU A 178 -9.10 14.71 -12.37
C LEU A 178 -10.27 15.00 -11.41
N THR A 179 -10.48 14.08 -10.49
CA THR A 179 -11.26 14.23 -9.26
C THR A 179 -10.40 13.84 -8.06
N ARG A 180 -10.88 14.13 -6.84
CA ARG A 180 -10.20 13.70 -5.61
C ARG A 180 -9.96 12.18 -5.56
N SER A 181 -10.85 11.37 -6.14
CA SER A 181 -10.71 9.91 -6.17
C SER A 181 -9.45 9.46 -6.90
N ASP A 182 -8.99 10.21 -7.91
CA ASP A 182 -7.73 9.94 -8.61
C ASP A 182 -6.52 10.08 -7.66
N PHE A 183 -6.53 11.10 -6.80
CA PHE A 183 -5.50 11.34 -5.78
C PHE A 183 -5.55 10.32 -4.63
N VAL A 184 -6.77 9.91 -4.22
CA VAL A 184 -6.98 8.84 -3.23
C VAL A 184 -6.43 7.51 -3.73
N LEU A 185 -6.75 7.13 -4.97
CA LEU A 185 -6.23 5.92 -5.58
C LEU A 185 -4.69 5.97 -5.70
N ALA A 186 -4.14 7.08 -6.21
CA ALA A 186 -2.70 7.29 -6.34
C ALA A 186 -1.97 7.14 -4.98
N ALA A 187 -2.53 7.73 -3.91
CA ALA A 187 -1.98 7.63 -2.57
C ALA A 187 -1.98 6.19 -2.01
N LYS A 188 -3.05 5.42 -2.26
CA LYS A 188 -3.13 4.01 -1.87
C LYS A 188 -2.12 3.16 -2.63
N ILE A 189 -1.95 3.41 -3.93
CA ILE A 189 -0.97 2.73 -4.77
C ILE A 189 0.45 3.02 -4.25
N ASP A 190 0.76 4.26 -3.89
CA ASP A 190 2.06 4.61 -3.31
C ASP A 190 2.36 3.85 -2.01
N ALA A 191 1.35 3.68 -1.16
CA ALA A 191 1.48 2.93 0.09
C ALA A 191 1.90 1.47 -0.13
N LEU A 192 1.63 0.87 -1.30
CA LEU A 192 2.07 -0.49 -1.66
C LEU A 192 3.59 -0.60 -1.87
N THR A 193 4.27 0.52 -2.16
CA THR A 193 5.73 0.56 -2.35
C THR A 193 6.48 1.00 -1.11
N ASN A 194 5.79 1.66 -0.19
CA ASN A 194 6.34 2.06 1.10
C ASN A 194 6.56 0.87 2.05
N SER A 195 6.34 -0.38 1.61
CA SER A 195 6.71 -1.61 2.33
C SER A 195 8.10 -2.15 1.98
N ARG A 196 9.00 -1.34 1.37
CA ARG A 196 10.31 -1.81 0.88
C ARG A 196 11.17 -2.45 1.97
N THR A 197 11.42 -3.73 1.75
CA THR A 197 12.52 -4.56 2.25
C THR A 197 13.81 -4.15 1.50
N PRO A 198 14.94 -3.91 2.17
CA PRO A 198 16.26 -4.09 1.57
C PRO A 198 16.58 -5.59 1.36
#